data_AF-A0A1M6CAB1-F1
#
_entry.id   AF-A0A1M6CAB1-F1
#
_cell.length_a   1.000
_cell.length_b   1.000
_cell.length_c   1.000
_cell.angle_alpha   90.00
_cell.angle_beta   90.00
_cell.angle_gamma   90.00
#
_symmetry.space_group_name_H-M   'P 1'
#
loop_
_entity.id
_entity.type
_entity.pdbx_description
1 polymer ?
#
loop_
_entity_poly.entity_id
_entity_poly.type
_entity_poly.pdbx_seq_one_letter_code
_entity_poly.pdbx_strand_id
1 'polypeptide(L)'
;MRLRIPTVIVMIGLFAYSCSNAPNVKPVVYTVGDSTVKSGRGDGANGLWGWGDFIQHFLDSTEVRVENHAMGGTSSRTFIDKGLWDSVYLKLNKGDYVLIQFGHNDDGPINDNFRARGSLQGIGDEAKEIDNILTGKHETVHSYGWYLKKMVAEAKNKGAVPIVLSPMPRNLWRNGKVVREPESYPLWAKQVAEQEGASFVDLNEKMALEMEKMGEMGVTGNHFYERDPTHTTARGAVLAASVISSELRAQDSGLEDHLIDYPQIVLPKKRNLHLVGDSTMADNANENAIGWGVPFEKFVDTTRINFFNHARSGRSSRTFITDGLWKDVLQELQPDDFVLIQFGHNDEGTIGKEKYKGSLEGVGYETKDVIRNDSITETVHTYGWYLRKMVSDARKKGANPIILSLTPRNEWSQGSVDQRHDTYVQWAKEIAESESVPFIDLSAAIAKRYELIGKEKVDLFFPKDHTHTNSEGALFNAKAAAAALRNNKETGLHDYIFF
;
A
#
# COMPACT_ATOMS: atom_id res chain seq x y z
N MET A 1 67.87 -9.68 -74.18
CA MET A 1 68.44 -8.97 -73.00
C MET A 1 68.42 -7.47 -73.33
N ARG A 2 67.67 -6.56 -72.71
CA ARG A 2 66.84 -6.51 -71.49
C ARG A 2 65.45 -5.93 -71.84
N LEU A 3 64.43 -6.48 -71.19
CA LEU A 3 63.00 -6.13 -71.29
C LEU A 3 62.72 -4.73 -70.71
N ARG A 4 61.79 -4.00 -71.34
CA ARG A 4 61.07 -2.85 -70.75
C ARG A 4 59.77 -3.36 -70.13
N ILE A 5 59.59 -3.11 -68.83
CA ILE A 5 58.37 -3.42 -68.06
C ILE A 5 57.42 -2.22 -68.19
N PRO A 6 56.12 -2.40 -68.49
CA PRO A 6 55.16 -1.31 -68.45
C PRO A 6 54.66 -1.08 -67.02
N THR A 7 54.65 0.19 -66.60
CA THR A 7 54.07 0.63 -65.33
C THR A 7 52.55 0.61 -65.43
N VAL A 8 51.91 -0.30 -64.69
CA VAL A 8 50.46 -0.31 -64.47
C VAL A 8 50.16 0.62 -63.30
N ILE A 9 49.40 1.69 -63.56
CA ILE A 9 48.84 2.56 -62.52
C ILE A 9 47.54 1.91 -62.05
N VAL A 10 47.53 1.41 -60.81
CA VAL A 10 46.33 0.93 -60.13
C VAL A 10 45.69 2.11 -59.39
N MET A 11 44.53 2.57 -59.84
CA MET A 11 43.67 3.47 -59.06
C MET A 11 42.99 2.68 -57.96
N ILE A 12 43.36 2.93 -56.71
CA ILE A 12 42.64 2.47 -55.53
C ILE A 12 41.50 3.45 -55.27
N GLY A 13 40.26 3.03 -55.53
CA GLY A 13 39.07 3.79 -55.13
C GLY A 13 38.88 3.72 -53.62
N LEU A 14 39.08 4.84 -52.92
CA LEU A 14 38.67 5.01 -51.53
C LEU A 14 37.14 5.15 -51.48
N PHE A 15 36.45 4.07 -51.12
CA PHE A 15 35.08 4.16 -50.61
C PHE A 15 35.14 4.70 -49.18
N ALA A 16 34.87 5.99 -49.01
CA ALA A 16 34.59 6.56 -47.71
C ALA A 16 33.21 6.08 -47.25
N TYR A 17 33.18 5.03 -46.43
CA TYR A 17 32.00 4.69 -45.63
C TYR A 17 31.76 5.84 -44.65
N SER A 18 30.80 6.69 -44.95
CA SER A 18 30.34 7.72 -44.03
C SER A 18 29.54 7.02 -42.92
N CYS A 19 30.23 6.55 -41.87
CA CYS A 19 29.58 6.14 -40.62
C CYS A 19 28.93 7.38 -40.01
N SER A 20 27.64 7.57 -40.27
CA SER A 20 26.80 8.48 -39.50
C SER A 20 26.68 7.92 -38.08
N ASN A 21 27.51 8.38 -37.16
CA ASN A 21 27.28 8.24 -35.73
C ASN A 21 26.13 9.18 -35.32
N ALA A 22 24.92 8.91 -35.82
CA ALA A 22 23.73 9.41 -35.15
C ALA A 22 23.70 8.73 -33.77
N PRO A 23 23.58 9.47 -32.66
CA PRO A 23 23.42 8.84 -31.36
C PRO A 23 22.23 7.88 -31.44
N ASN A 24 22.41 6.63 -31.03
CA ASN A 24 21.35 5.64 -31.00
C ASN A 24 20.33 6.09 -29.94
N VAL A 25 19.31 6.86 -30.36
CA VAL A 25 18.25 7.34 -29.48
C VAL A 25 17.35 6.15 -29.20
N LYS A 26 17.39 5.66 -27.96
CA LYS A 26 16.53 4.58 -27.49
C LYS A 26 15.06 4.91 -27.75
N PRO A 27 14.29 4.00 -28.35
CA PRO A 27 12.83 4.12 -28.39
C PRO A 27 12.26 4.34 -27.00
N VAL A 28 11.20 5.15 -26.93
CA VAL A 28 10.48 5.41 -25.69
C VAL A 28 9.16 4.63 -25.71
N VAL A 29 8.92 3.89 -24.65
CA VAL A 29 7.66 3.21 -24.36
C VAL A 29 6.82 4.11 -23.47
N TYR A 30 5.84 4.77 -24.05
CA TYR A 30 4.88 5.61 -23.33
C TYR A 30 3.73 4.75 -22.83
N THR A 31 3.33 4.90 -21.56
CA THR A 31 2.07 4.34 -21.06
C THR A 31 1.07 5.46 -20.80
N VAL A 32 -0.15 5.30 -21.32
CA VAL A 32 -1.26 6.23 -21.11
C VAL A 32 -2.48 5.47 -20.60
N GLY A 33 -3.19 6.07 -19.65
CA GLY A 33 -4.32 5.41 -19.01
C GLY A 33 -4.75 6.06 -17.70
N ASP A 34 -5.45 5.28 -16.89
CA ASP A 34 -6.07 5.70 -15.64
C ASP A 34 -5.27 5.30 -14.38
N SER A 35 -5.95 5.24 -13.22
CA SER A 35 -5.33 4.91 -11.92
C SER A 35 -4.77 3.49 -11.84
N THR A 36 -5.21 2.57 -12.69
CA THR A 36 -4.69 1.20 -12.75
C THR A 36 -3.39 1.11 -13.56
N VAL A 37 -3.09 2.13 -14.37
CA VAL A 37 -1.81 2.29 -15.07
C VAL A 37 -0.85 3.14 -14.22
N LYS A 38 -1.35 4.22 -13.58
CA LYS A 38 -0.59 5.03 -12.62
C LYS A 38 -1.48 5.55 -11.51
N SER A 39 -1.25 5.06 -10.29
CA SER A 39 -1.98 5.54 -9.11
C SER A 39 -1.30 6.75 -8.48
N GLY A 40 -2.06 7.80 -8.18
CA GLY A 40 -1.54 9.01 -7.56
C GLY A 40 -0.37 9.61 -8.36
N ARG A 41 0.80 9.71 -7.71
CA ARG A 41 2.03 10.20 -8.34
C ARG A 41 2.94 9.08 -8.87
N GLY A 42 2.54 7.82 -8.75
CA GLY A 42 3.39 6.65 -9.01
C GLY A 42 4.41 6.39 -7.89
N ASP A 43 4.12 6.86 -6.67
CA ASP A 43 4.98 6.76 -5.49
C ASP A 43 4.47 5.75 -4.45
N GLY A 44 3.39 5.03 -4.76
CA GLY A 44 2.76 4.09 -3.85
C GLY A 44 2.02 4.73 -2.68
N ALA A 45 1.70 6.02 -2.74
CA ALA A 45 0.89 6.68 -1.73
C ALA A 45 -0.41 5.90 -1.49
N ASN A 46 -0.79 5.76 -0.22
CA ASN A 46 -1.93 4.93 0.23
C ASN A 46 -1.84 3.44 -0.15
N GLY A 47 -0.68 2.98 -0.60
CA GLY A 47 -0.41 1.60 -1.01
C GLY A 47 -0.92 1.21 -2.39
N LEU A 48 -1.48 2.16 -3.13
CA LEU A 48 -2.04 1.92 -4.45
C LEU A 48 -0.95 2.04 -5.51
N TRP A 49 -0.89 1.09 -6.44
CA TRP A 49 0.07 1.08 -7.55
C TRP A 49 -0.63 0.85 -8.89
N GLY A 50 -0.03 1.38 -9.96
CA GLY A 50 -0.45 1.05 -11.33
C GLY A 50 0.59 0.17 -12.01
N TRP A 51 0.17 -0.66 -12.97
CA TRP A 51 1.10 -1.56 -13.66
C TRP A 51 2.16 -0.81 -14.47
N GLY A 52 1.87 0.42 -14.91
CA GLY A 52 2.81 1.27 -15.64
C GLY A 52 4.03 1.65 -14.81
N ASP A 53 3.94 1.60 -13.48
CA ASP A 53 5.07 1.82 -12.58
C ASP A 53 6.02 0.62 -12.55
N PHE A 54 5.57 -0.56 -12.99
CA PHE A 54 6.35 -1.80 -12.97
C PHE A 54 6.75 -2.34 -14.35
N ILE A 55 6.11 -1.90 -15.45
CA ILE A 55 6.38 -2.44 -16.79
C ILE A 55 7.84 -2.27 -17.23
N GLN A 56 8.51 -1.22 -16.76
CA GLN A 56 9.94 -0.97 -17.02
C GLN A 56 10.85 -2.11 -16.54
N HIS A 57 10.43 -2.89 -15.54
CA HIS A 57 11.23 -4.02 -15.06
C HIS A 57 11.17 -5.22 -16.01
N PHE A 58 10.27 -5.22 -16.97
CA PHE A 58 10.10 -6.29 -17.96
C PHE A 58 10.75 -5.95 -19.30
N LEU A 59 11.35 -4.76 -19.43
CA LEU A 59 11.98 -4.25 -20.64
C LEU A 59 13.48 -4.08 -20.45
N ASP A 60 14.27 -4.28 -21.51
CA ASP A 60 15.70 -4.03 -21.48
C ASP A 60 15.95 -2.52 -21.47
N SER A 61 16.28 -2.00 -20.28
CA SER A 61 16.61 -0.59 -20.07
C SER A 61 17.83 -0.11 -20.86
N THR A 62 18.64 -1.01 -21.42
CA THR A 62 19.74 -0.67 -22.32
C THR A 62 19.27 -0.38 -23.74
N GLU A 63 18.07 -0.84 -24.12
CA GLU A 63 17.51 -0.69 -25.47
C GLU A 63 16.36 0.32 -25.53
N VAL A 64 15.49 0.35 -24.53
CA VAL A 64 14.33 1.25 -24.46
C VAL A 64 14.27 2.05 -23.16
N ARG A 65 13.45 3.11 -23.16
CA ARG A 65 13.11 3.89 -21.95
C ARG A 65 11.61 3.90 -21.76
N VAL A 66 11.14 3.89 -20.51
CA VAL A 66 9.70 3.97 -20.20
C VAL A 66 9.34 5.36 -19.69
N GLU A 67 8.22 5.90 -20.15
CA GLU A 67 7.59 7.10 -19.57
C GLU A 67 6.12 6.82 -19.22
N ASN A 68 5.80 6.83 -17.90
CA ASN A 68 4.43 6.64 -17.43
C ASN A 68 3.65 7.97 -17.35
N HIS A 69 2.84 8.23 -18.38
CA HIS A 69 1.99 9.42 -18.55
C HIS A 69 0.54 9.20 -18.14
N ALA A 70 0.18 8.02 -17.64
CA ALA A 70 -1.15 7.79 -17.12
C ALA A 70 -1.47 8.75 -15.95
N MET A 71 -2.76 8.98 -15.73
CA MET A 71 -3.24 9.88 -14.69
C MET A 71 -4.41 9.24 -13.94
N GLY A 72 -4.25 9.14 -12.62
CA GLY A 72 -5.31 8.61 -11.77
C GLY A 72 -6.63 9.34 -11.95
N GLY A 73 -7.69 8.58 -12.19
CA GLY A 73 -9.04 9.12 -12.34
C GLY A 73 -9.38 9.75 -13.69
N THR A 74 -8.57 9.56 -14.74
CA THR A 74 -8.98 9.92 -16.10
C THR A 74 -9.69 8.77 -16.83
N SER A 75 -10.60 9.12 -17.71
CA SER A 75 -11.15 8.29 -18.79
C SER A 75 -10.44 8.60 -20.11
N SER A 76 -10.68 7.83 -21.17
CA SER A 76 -10.13 8.11 -22.51
C SER A 76 -10.45 9.54 -22.96
N ARG A 77 -11.70 9.96 -22.72
CA ARG A 77 -12.18 11.34 -22.92
C ARG A 77 -11.41 12.36 -22.11
N THR A 78 -11.47 12.26 -20.78
CA THR A 78 -10.94 13.33 -19.92
C THR A 78 -9.41 13.41 -19.98
N PHE A 79 -8.74 12.35 -20.41
CA PHE A 79 -7.32 12.37 -20.72
C PHE A 79 -7.01 13.29 -21.91
N ILE A 80 -7.85 13.25 -22.96
CA ILE A 80 -7.76 14.14 -24.12
C ILE A 80 -8.21 15.56 -23.75
N ASP A 81 -9.36 15.73 -23.08
CA ASP A 81 -9.91 17.06 -22.73
C ASP A 81 -8.96 17.88 -21.83
N LYS A 82 -8.13 17.20 -21.03
CA LYS A 82 -7.12 17.82 -20.16
C LYS A 82 -5.80 18.14 -20.88
N GLY A 83 -5.66 17.79 -22.16
CA GLY A 83 -4.41 17.92 -22.93
C GLY A 83 -3.31 16.95 -22.48
N LEU A 84 -3.65 15.89 -21.74
CA LEU A 84 -2.66 14.90 -21.30
C LEU A 84 -2.16 14.09 -22.48
N TRP A 85 -3.04 13.75 -23.43
CA TRP A 85 -2.63 13.13 -24.68
C TRP A 85 -1.71 14.03 -25.52
N ASP A 86 -2.03 15.33 -25.63
CA ASP A 86 -1.19 16.28 -26.37
C ASP A 86 0.25 16.31 -25.85
N SER A 87 0.42 16.18 -24.53
CA SER A 87 1.74 16.15 -23.88
C SER A 87 2.60 14.94 -24.28
N VAL A 88 1.96 13.83 -24.64
CA VAL A 88 2.61 12.61 -25.16
C VAL A 88 2.79 12.75 -26.67
N TYR A 89 1.73 13.07 -27.41
CA TYR A 89 1.73 13.22 -28.86
C TYR A 89 2.83 14.15 -29.37
N LEU A 90 3.07 15.28 -28.69
CA LEU A 90 4.10 16.24 -29.06
C LEU A 90 5.53 15.69 -28.91
N LYS A 91 5.73 14.65 -28.10
CA LYS A 91 7.04 14.02 -27.85
C LYS A 91 7.30 12.76 -28.69
N LEU A 92 6.26 12.17 -29.28
CA LEU A 92 6.36 10.93 -30.04
C LEU A 92 7.31 11.10 -31.25
N ASN A 93 8.21 10.12 -31.40
CA ASN A 93 9.08 9.96 -32.54
C ASN A 93 8.82 8.62 -33.24
N LYS A 94 9.35 8.52 -34.47
CA LYS A 94 9.32 7.26 -35.21
C LYS A 94 10.04 6.16 -34.43
N GLY A 95 9.37 5.03 -34.24
CA GLY A 95 9.89 3.88 -33.50
C GLY A 95 9.54 3.86 -32.01
N ASP A 96 8.95 4.94 -31.46
CA ASP A 96 8.42 4.90 -30.09
C ASP A 96 7.21 3.97 -29.99
N TYR A 97 6.90 3.49 -28.79
CA TYR A 97 5.74 2.64 -28.50
C TYR A 97 4.74 3.38 -27.61
N VAL A 98 3.45 3.14 -27.79
CA VAL A 98 2.41 3.73 -26.94
C VAL A 98 1.44 2.65 -26.46
N LEU A 99 1.52 2.30 -25.17
CA LEU A 99 0.59 1.38 -24.52
C LEU A 99 -0.61 2.18 -23.99
N ILE A 100 -1.80 1.89 -24.54
CA ILE A 100 -3.03 2.65 -24.31
C ILE A 100 -4.03 1.77 -23.55
N GLN A 101 -4.39 2.15 -22.31
CA GLN A 101 -5.39 1.42 -21.51
C GLN A 101 -6.38 2.36 -20.82
N PHE A 102 -7.67 2.24 -21.18
CA PHE A 102 -8.78 2.98 -20.55
C PHE A 102 -10.01 2.08 -20.38
N GLY A 103 -11.07 2.59 -19.76
CA GLY A 103 -12.33 1.89 -19.56
C GLY A 103 -12.94 2.06 -18.17
N HIS A 104 -12.13 2.11 -17.10
CA HIS A 104 -12.69 2.11 -15.73
C HIS A 104 -13.46 3.39 -15.38
N ASN A 105 -13.00 4.54 -15.88
CA ASN A 105 -13.64 5.84 -15.66
C ASN A 105 -14.58 6.25 -16.80
N ASP A 106 -14.49 5.55 -17.94
CA ASP A 106 -15.31 5.76 -19.13
C ASP A 106 -16.77 5.32 -18.92
N ASP A 107 -16.99 4.33 -18.04
CA ASP A 107 -18.32 3.85 -17.62
C ASP A 107 -19.08 4.82 -16.69
N GLY A 108 -18.46 5.93 -16.31
CA GLY A 108 -19.12 6.95 -15.50
C GLY A 108 -20.20 7.73 -16.27
N PRO A 109 -20.97 8.60 -15.60
CA PRO A 109 -21.85 9.54 -16.27
C PRO A 109 -21.06 10.50 -17.18
N ILE A 110 -21.59 10.73 -18.38
CA ILE A 110 -21.02 11.70 -19.33
C ILE A 110 -21.14 13.16 -18.84
N ASN A 111 -22.11 13.44 -17.96
CA ASN A 111 -22.35 14.75 -17.37
C ASN A 111 -22.95 14.58 -15.97
N ASP A 112 -22.26 15.08 -14.96
CA ASP A 112 -22.72 15.14 -13.57
C ASP A 112 -22.00 16.30 -12.83
N ASN A 113 -22.30 16.51 -11.56
CA ASN A 113 -21.72 17.58 -10.75
C ASN A 113 -20.55 17.12 -9.86
N PHE A 114 -19.98 15.93 -10.09
CA PHE A 114 -18.98 15.33 -9.21
C PHE A 114 -17.74 14.80 -9.94
N ARG A 115 -17.92 14.02 -11.00
CA ARG A 115 -16.84 13.37 -11.77
C ARG A 115 -16.91 13.66 -13.27
N ALA A 116 -18.08 13.64 -13.89
CA ALA A 116 -18.33 13.94 -15.32
C ALA A 116 -17.25 13.39 -16.27
N ARG A 117 -16.91 12.09 -16.14
CA ARG A 117 -15.79 11.45 -16.85
C ARG A 117 -16.21 10.56 -17.99
N GLY A 118 -17.48 10.18 -18.06
CA GLY A 118 -17.94 9.16 -18.97
C GLY A 118 -17.74 9.50 -20.44
N SER A 119 -17.63 8.47 -21.27
CA SER A 119 -17.73 8.57 -22.73
C SER A 119 -19.05 7.96 -23.21
N LEU A 120 -19.43 8.20 -24.47
CA LEU A 120 -20.52 7.43 -25.07
C LEU A 120 -20.06 5.97 -25.25
N GLN A 121 -20.97 5.01 -25.08
CA GLN A 121 -20.66 3.59 -25.19
C GLN A 121 -20.48 3.17 -26.66
N GLY A 122 -19.62 2.18 -26.90
CA GLY A 122 -19.37 1.62 -28.24
C GLY A 122 -18.15 2.21 -28.96
N ILE A 123 -18.01 1.83 -30.23
CA ILE A 123 -16.82 2.09 -31.05
C ILE A 123 -17.05 3.01 -32.27
N GLY A 124 -18.29 3.47 -32.45
CA GLY A 124 -18.68 4.31 -33.59
C GLY A 124 -18.17 5.75 -33.48
N ASP A 125 -18.67 6.62 -34.34
CA ASP A 125 -18.30 8.04 -34.35
C ASP A 125 -19.38 8.92 -33.70
N GLU A 126 -20.22 8.33 -32.84
CA GLU A 126 -21.27 9.05 -32.14
C GLU A 126 -20.68 10.17 -31.29
N ALA A 127 -21.38 11.31 -31.29
CA ALA A 127 -21.03 12.49 -30.55
C ALA A 127 -22.27 13.11 -29.91
N LYS A 128 -22.09 13.76 -28.75
CA LYS A 128 -23.14 14.45 -28.03
C LYS A 128 -22.60 15.72 -27.40
N GLU A 129 -23.20 16.86 -27.72
CA GLU A 129 -22.94 18.12 -27.04
C GLU A 129 -23.53 18.09 -25.62
N ILE A 130 -22.75 18.60 -24.66
CA ILE A 130 -23.20 18.81 -23.28
C ILE A 130 -22.75 20.18 -22.77
N ASP A 131 -23.54 20.73 -21.86
CA ASP A 131 -23.05 21.77 -20.94
C ASP A 131 -22.60 21.05 -19.67
N ASN A 132 -21.28 20.92 -19.49
CA ASN A 132 -20.70 20.16 -18.39
C ASN A 132 -21.00 20.86 -17.06
N ILE A 133 -21.76 20.19 -16.19
CA ILE A 133 -22.24 20.74 -14.92
C ILE A 133 -21.07 20.94 -13.94
N LEU A 134 -20.02 20.11 -14.02
CA LEU A 134 -18.84 20.18 -13.16
C LEU A 134 -17.88 21.30 -13.58
N THR A 135 -17.65 21.50 -14.88
CA THR A 135 -16.66 22.47 -15.39
C THR A 135 -17.26 23.79 -15.85
N GLY A 136 -18.57 23.83 -16.09
CA GLY A 136 -19.29 24.96 -16.68
C GLY A 136 -19.01 25.19 -18.17
N LYS A 137 -18.33 24.26 -18.84
CA LYS A 137 -17.95 24.38 -20.25
C LYS A 137 -18.94 23.65 -21.16
N HIS A 138 -19.16 24.21 -22.34
CA HIS A 138 -19.79 23.49 -23.45
C HIS A 138 -18.75 22.57 -24.10
N GLU A 139 -19.07 21.29 -24.28
CA GLU A 139 -18.13 20.31 -24.87
C GLU A 139 -18.84 19.17 -25.61
N THR A 140 -18.17 18.67 -26.65
CA THR A 140 -18.60 17.53 -27.44
C THR A 140 -18.04 16.23 -26.84
N VAL A 141 -18.93 15.32 -26.44
CA VAL A 141 -18.58 13.99 -25.92
C VAL A 141 -18.64 12.97 -27.04
N HIS A 142 -17.55 12.25 -27.28
CA HIS A 142 -17.51 11.17 -28.28
C HIS A 142 -17.65 9.78 -27.65
N SER A 143 -17.78 8.76 -28.51
CA SER A 143 -17.72 7.35 -28.10
C SER A 143 -16.34 6.96 -27.56
N TYR A 144 -16.30 5.93 -26.72
CA TYR A 144 -15.07 5.32 -26.23
C TYR A 144 -14.12 4.97 -27.38
N GLY A 145 -14.64 4.30 -28.42
CA GLY A 145 -13.79 3.92 -29.56
C GLY A 145 -13.31 5.11 -30.37
N TRP A 146 -14.06 6.21 -30.47
CA TRP A 146 -13.58 7.43 -31.13
C TRP A 146 -12.31 7.97 -30.46
N TYR A 147 -12.29 8.05 -29.12
CA TYR A 147 -11.11 8.54 -28.39
C TYR A 147 -9.91 7.61 -28.55
N LEU A 148 -10.12 6.28 -28.51
CA LEU A 148 -9.04 5.33 -28.76
C LEU A 148 -8.51 5.40 -30.20
N LYS A 149 -9.40 5.42 -31.21
CA LYS A 149 -9.04 5.55 -32.63
C LYS A 149 -8.21 6.81 -32.87
N LYS A 150 -8.58 7.94 -32.26
CA LYS A 150 -7.81 9.19 -32.31
C LYS A 150 -6.37 8.99 -31.82
N MET A 151 -6.19 8.44 -30.62
CA MET A 151 -4.84 8.22 -30.05
C MET A 151 -4.01 7.25 -30.91
N VAL A 152 -4.61 6.16 -31.40
CA VAL A 152 -3.97 5.18 -32.27
C VAL A 152 -3.53 5.81 -33.59
N ALA A 153 -4.43 6.53 -34.28
CA ALA A 153 -4.14 7.19 -35.53
C ALA A 153 -3.05 8.26 -35.38
N GLU A 154 -3.10 9.05 -34.31
CA GLU A 154 -2.10 10.09 -34.04
C GLU A 154 -0.72 9.53 -33.70
N ALA A 155 -0.66 8.42 -32.96
CA ALA A 155 0.60 7.70 -32.73
C ALA A 155 1.20 7.19 -34.05
N LYS A 156 0.39 6.56 -34.91
CA LYS A 156 0.83 6.08 -36.23
C LYS A 156 1.31 7.21 -37.13
N ASN A 157 0.63 8.36 -37.10
CA ASN A 157 1.03 9.55 -37.86
C ASN A 157 2.39 10.10 -37.44
N LYS A 158 2.82 9.86 -36.19
CA LYS A 158 4.16 10.18 -35.69
C LYS A 158 5.20 9.08 -35.97
N GLY A 159 4.77 7.96 -36.56
CA GLY A 159 5.59 6.78 -36.80
C GLY A 159 5.84 5.94 -35.54
N ALA A 160 5.07 6.17 -34.47
CA ALA A 160 5.08 5.35 -33.27
C ALA A 160 4.16 4.12 -33.44
N VAL A 161 4.39 3.08 -32.64
CA VAL A 161 3.65 1.81 -32.63
C VAL A 161 2.64 1.84 -31.47
N PRO A 162 1.34 2.03 -31.75
CA PRO A 162 0.31 1.93 -30.72
C PRO A 162 -0.01 0.46 -30.39
N ILE A 163 -0.15 0.19 -29.10
CA ILE A 163 -0.57 -1.09 -28.55
C ILE A 163 -1.74 -0.81 -27.61
N VAL A 164 -2.92 -1.36 -27.92
CA VAL A 164 -4.13 -1.16 -27.12
C VAL A 164 -4.27 -2.30 -26.12
N LEU A 165 -4.59 -1.97 -24.87
CA LEU A 165 -4.83 -2.93 -23.80
C LEU A 165 -6.30 -2.87 -23.39
N SER A 166 -6.93 -4.02 -23.14
CA SER A 166 -8.20 -4.04 -22.41
C SER A 166 -8.01 -3.53 -20.97
N PRO A 167 -9.02 -2.87 -20.35
CA PRO A 167 -8.91 -2.46 -18.96
C PRO A 167 -8.69 -3.68 -18.04
N MET A 168 -7.88 -3.50 -17.00
CA MET A 168 -7.62 -4.51 -15.98
C MET A 168 -8.93 -5.10 -15.41
N PRO A 169 -8.99 -6.39 -15.05
CA PRO A 169 -10.19 -6.90 -14.39
C PRO A 169 -10.30 -6.33 -12.97
N ARG A 170 -11.54 -6.16 -12.49
CA ARG A 170 -11.80 -5.85 -11.07
C ARG A 170 -11.74 -7.13 -10.24
N ASN A 171 -11.37 -7.00 -8.97
CA ASN A 171 -11.44 -8.06 -7.97
C ASN A 171 -12.90 -8.32 -7.51
N LEU A 172 -13.73 -8.74 -8.46
CA LEU A 172 -15.13 -9.10 -8.26
C LEU A 172 -15.30 -10.57 -8.63
N TRP A 173 -15.90 -11.36 -7.74
CA TRP A 173 -16.01 -12.80 -7.90
C TRP A 173 -17.47 -13.26 -7.94
N ARG A 174 -17.74 -14.26 -8.78
CA ARG A 174 -19.01 -14.98 -8.84
C ARG A 174 -18.72 -16.46 -9.07
N ASN A 175 -19.13 -17.32 -8.14
CA ASN A 175 -18.95 -18.77 -8.22
C ASN A 175 -17.48 -19.20 -8.46
N GLY A 176 -16.54 -18.56 -7.76
CA GLY A 176 -15.10 -18.85 -7.87
C GLY A 176 -14.44 -18.34 -9.16
N LYS A 177 -15.14 -17.52 -9.95
CA LYS A 177 -14.65 -16.90 -11.19
C LYS A 177 -14.64 -15.39 -11.06
N VAL A 178 -13.62 -14.74 -11.63
CA VAL A 178 -13.60 -13.27 -11.72
C VAL A 178 -14.70 -12.81 -12.67
N VAL A 179 -15.41 -11.72 -12.36
CA VAL A 179 -16.49 -11.23 -13.21
C VAL A 179 -15.89 -10.59 -14.48
N ARG A 180 -16.35 -11.04 -15.66
CA ARG A 180 -16.08 -10.40 -16.95
C ARG A 180 -17.32 -9.69 -17.46
N GLU A 181 -17.10 -8.63 -18.23
CA GLU A 181 -18.14 -7.92 -18.97
C GLU A 181 -17.81 -8.00 -20.47
N PRO A 182 -18.08 -9.15 -21.12
CA PRO A 182 -17.54 -9.47 -22.44
C PRO A 182 -18.07 -8.59 -23.58
N GLU A 183 -19.16 -7.85 -23.37
CA GLU A 183 -19.79 -6.97 -24.37
C GLU A 183 -19.52 -5.47 -24.11
N SER A 184 -18.44 -5.15 -23.37
CA SER A 184 -18.13 -3.79 -22.89
C SER A 184 -16.71 -3.33 -23.29
N TYR A 185 -16.10 -2.44 -22.50
CA TYR A 185 -14.78 -1.83 -22.73
C TYR A 185 -13.66 -2.80 -23.11
N PRO A 186 -13.53 -4.03 -22.53
CA PRO A 186 -12.53 -4.99 -23.01
C PRO A 186 -12.72 -5.37 -24.47
N LEU A 187 -13.96 -5.64 -24.90
CA LEU A 187 -14.28 -5.96 -26.28
C LEU A 187 -14.11 -4.74 -27.19
N TRP A 188 -14.57 -3.57 -26.76
CA TRP A 188 -14.43 -2.35 -27.57
C TRP A 188 -12.97 -1.95 -27.78
N ALA A 189 -12.11 -2.13 -26.77
CA ALA A 189 -10.67 -1.90 -26.89
C ALA A 189 -10.05 -2.84 -27.95
N LYS A 190 -10.43 -4.13 -27.91
CA LYS A 190 -10.02 -5.12 -28.91
C LYS A 190 -10.47 -4.73 -30.33
N GLN A 191 -11.75 -4.40 -30.48
CA GLN A 191 -12.32 -4.05 -31.78
C GLN A 191 -11.68 -2.80 -32.37
N VAL A 192 -11.37 -1.78 -31.56
CA VAL A 192 -10.63 -0.61 -32.03
C VAL A 192 -9.23 -0.98 -32.49
N ALA A 193 -8.51 -1.81 -31.72
CA ALA A 193 -7.18 -2.28 -32.11
C ALA A 193 -7.22 -3.01 -33.46
N GLU A 194 -8.20 -3.91 -33.65
CA GLU A 194 -8.41 -4.63 -34.92
C GLU A 194 -8.77 -3.70 -36.08
N GLN A 195 -9.71 -2.75 -35.87
CA GLN A 195 -10.13 -1.79 -36.90
C GLN A 195 -8.99 -0.88 -37.36
N GLU A 196 -8.18 -0.42 -36.42
CA GLU A 196 -7.06 0.46 -36.71
C GLU A 196 -5.81 -0.32 -37.12
N GLY A 197 -5.77 -1.64 -37.01
CA GLY A 197 -4.58 -2.47 -37.25
C GLY A 197 -3.45 -2.17 -36.25
N ALA A 198 -3.78 -2.03 -34.97
CA ALA A 198 -2.85 -1.91 -33.86
C ALA A 198 -2.74 -3.25 -33.11
N SER A 199 -1.63 -3.49 -32.43
CA SER A 199 -1.49 -4.68 -31.57
C SER A 199 -2.43 -4.59 -30.38
N PHE A 200 -2.88 -5.74 -29.88
CA PHE A 200 -3.84 -5.82 -28.77
C PHE A 200 -3.35 -6.78 -27.68
N VAL A 201 -3.44 -6.34 -26.43
CA VAL A 201 -3.17 -7.15 -25.23
C VAL A 201 -4.45 -7.28 -24.43
N ASP A 202 -4.91 -8.52 -24.24
CA ASP A 202 -6.13 -8.81 -23.47
C ASP A 202 -5.85 -8.91 -21.97
N LEU A 203 -5.43 -7.80 -21.36
CA LEU A 203 -5.11 -7.75 -19.94
C LEU A 203 -6.30 -8.19 -19.07
N ASN A 204 -7.53 -7.81 -19.45
CA ASN A 204 -8.75 -8.17 -18.73
C ASN A 204 -8.87 -9.68 -18.51
N GLU A 205 -8.87 -10.43 -19.61
CA GLU A 205 -9.09 -11.88 -19.55
C GLU A 205 -7.86 -12.60 -18.96
N LYS A 206 -6.66 -12.21 -19.40
CA LYS A 206 -5.44 -12.92 -19.02
C LYS A 206 -5.09 -12.76 -17.56
N MET A 207 -5.23 -11.56 -17.01
CA MET A 207 -5.03 -11.34 -15.58
C MET A 207 -6.14 -12.01 -14.76
N ALA A 208 -7.37 -12.03 -15.25
CA ALA A 208 -8.46 -12.70 -14.56
C ALA A 208 -8.24 -14.23 -14.47
N LEU A 209 -7.65 -14.85 -15.49
CA LEU A 209 -7.24 -16.25 -15.45
C LEU A 209 -6.13 -16.50 -14.41
N GLU A 210 -5.13 -15.62 -14.29
CA GLU A 210 -4.12 -15.73 -13.24
C GLU A 210 -4.71 -15.55 -11.84
N MET A 211 -5.61 -14.58 -11.67
CA MET A 211 -6.36 -14.40 -10.42
C MET A 211 -7.11 -15.67 -10.04
N GLU A 212 -7.81 -16.30 -10.98
CA GLU A 212 -8.56 -17.54 -10.73
C GLU A 212 -7.69 -18.72 -10.32
N LYS A 213 -6.47 -18.83 -10.85
CA LYS A 213 -5.51 -19.86 -10.41
C LYS A 213 -5.12 -19.66 -8.94
N MET A 214 -5.03 -18.41 -8.49
CA MET A 214 -4.76 -18.06 -7.09
C MET A 214 -6.00 -18.19 -6.19
N GLY A 215 -7.19 -18.04 -6.76
CA GLY A 215 -8.46 -18.01 -6.05
C GLY A 215 -8.70 -16.71 -5.27
N GLU A 216 -9.96 -16.45 -4.92
CA GLU A 216 -10.39 -15.20 -4.28
C GLU A 216 -9.60 -14.87 -3.01
N MET A 217 -9.37 -15.84 -2.12
CA MET A 217 -8.60 -15.64 -0.89
C MET A 217 -7.11 -15.37 -1.14
N GLY A 218 -6.55 -15.84 -2.26
CA GLY A 218 -5.15 -15.57 -2.63
C GLY A 218 -4.95 -14.18 -3.25
N VAL A 219 -6.01 -13.62 -3.83
CA VAL A 219 -6.01 -12.33 -4.53
C VAL A 219 -6.42 -11.19 -3.59
N THR A 220 -7.53 -11.36 -2.89
CA THR A 220 -8.10 -10.36 -1.99
C THR A 220 -7.23 -10.16 -0.75
N GLY A 221 -6.87 -8.92 -0.46
CA GLY A 221 -5.95 -8.55 0.64
C GLY A 221 -4.47 -8.64 0.27
N ASN A 222 -4.12 -9.15 -0.92
CA ASN A 222 -2.73 -9.39 -1.33
C ASN A 222 -2.36 -8.71 -2.65
N HIS A 223 -3.19 -8.87 -3.67
CA HIS A 223 -3.06 -8.22 -4.99
C HIS A 223 -3.99 -7.02 -5.14
N PHE A 224 -5.16 -7.10 -4.50
CA PHE A 224 -6.14 -6.03 -4.37
C PHE A 224 -6.48 -5.82 -2.88
N TYR A 225 -6.98 -4.64 -2.54
CA TYR A 225 -7.46 -4.38 -1.19
C TYR A 225 -8.88 -4.91 -1.00
N GLU A 226 -9.21 -5.43 0.19
CA GLU A 226 -10.57 -5.92 0.50
C GLU A 226 -11.66 -4.85 0.26
N ARG A 227 -11.34 -3.59 0.55
CA ARG A 227 -12.23 -2.44 0.42
C ARG A 227 -12.28 -1.83 -0.98
N ASP A 228 -11.40 -2.25 -1.88
CA ASP A 228 -11.22 -1.63 -3.19
C ASP A 228 -11.01 -2.70 -4.27
N PRO A 229 -12.04 -3.01 -5.07
CA PRO A 229 -11.93 -4.03 -6.10
C PRO A 229 -11.22 -3.53 -7.36
N THR A 230 -10.80 -2.26 -7.44
CA THR A 230 -10.21 -1.67 -8.67
C THR A 230 -8.71 -1.43 -8.52
N HIS A 231 -8.27 -0.84 -7.42
CA HIS A 231 -6.86 -0.48 -7.26
C HIS A 231 -6.05 -1.62 -6.66
N THR A 232 -4.87 -1.84 -7.22
CA THR A 232 -3.97 -2.92 -6.84
C THR A 232 -2.94 -2.48 -5.81
N THR A 233 -2.44 -3.46 -5.07
CA THR A 233 -1.19 -3.36 -4.31
C THR A 233 -0.01 -3.39 -5.29
N ALA A 234 1.23 -3.20 -4.80
CA ALA A 234 2.42 -3.39 -5.62
C ALA A 234 2.48 -4.80 -6.26
N ARG A 235 2.02 -5.84 -5.55
CA ARG A 235 1.97 -7.21 -6.08
C ARG A 235 0.95 -7.34 -7.20
N GLY A 236 -0.23 -6.74 -7.06
CA GLY A 236 -1.24 -6.73 -8.11
C GLY A 236 -0.80 -5.96 -9.36
N ALA A 237 -0.12 -4.83 -9.18
CA ALA A 237 0.45 -4.06 -10.28
C ALA A 237 1.57 -4.83 -11.01
N VAL A 238 2.43 -5.56 -10.28
CA VAL A 238 3.43 -6.47 -10.87
C VAL A 238 2.77 -7.62 -11.62
N LEU A 239 1.70 -8.22 -11.07
CA LEU A 239 0.94 -9.27 -11.76
C LEU A 239 0.43 -8.75 -13.11
N ALA A 240 -0.22 -7.60 -13.13
CA ALA A 240 -0.68 -6.97 -14.37
C ALA A 240 0.48 -6.71 -15.35
N ALA A 241 1.60 -6.12 -14.90
CA ALA A 241 2.77 -5.87 -15.75
C ALA A 241 3.37 -7.18 -16.31
N SER A 242 3.37 -8.26 -15.52
CA SER A 242 3.85 -9.58 -15.96
C SER A 242 2.95 -10.21 -17.02
N VAL A 243 1.63 -10.06 -16.88
CA VAL A 243 0.65 -10.51 -17.88
C VAL A 243 0.81 -9.71 -19.18
N ILE A 244 0.97 -8.39 -19.09
CA ILE A 244 1.22 -7.53 -20.26
C ILE A 244 2.49 -7.98 -20.98
N SER A 245 3.60 -8.16 -20.25
CA SER A 245 4.86 -8.65 -20.82
C SER A 245 4.70 -10.01 -21.50
N SER A 246 3.99 -10.95 -20.87
CA SER A 246 3.73 -12.27 -21.45
C SER A 246 2.92 -12.19 -22.75
N GLU A 247 1.89 -11.35 -22.79
CA GLU A 247 1.04 -11.19 -23.97
C GLU A 247 1.75 -10.45 -25.10
N LEU A 248 2.63 -9.48 -24.78
CA LEU A 248 3.47 -8.79 -25.75
C LEU A 248 4.40 -9.76 -26.50
N ARG A 249 4.94 -10.79 -25.85
CA ARG A 249 5.79 -11.81 -26.50
C ARG A 249 5.13 -12.56 -27.66
N ALA A 250 3.80 -12.59 -27.68
CA ALA A 250 3.02 -13.24 -28.73
C ALA A 250 2.59 -12.26 -29.84
N GLN A 251 2.98 -10.99 -29.75
CA GLN A 251 2.69 -9.96 -30.75
C GLN A 251 3.80 -9.87 -31.79
N ASP A 252 3.50 -9.18 -32.90
CA ASP A 252 4.45 -8.74 -33.93
C ASP A 252 4.45 -7.21 -33.95
N SER A 253 4.89 -6.61 -32.83
CA SER A 253 4.85 -5.16 -32.60
C SER A 253 6.25 -4.53 -32.64
N GLY A 254 7.29 -5.34 -32.57
CA GLY A 254 8.68 -4.95 -32.32
C GLY A 254 8.99 -4.67 -30.84
N LEU A 255 7.99 -4.48 -29.96
CA LEU A 255 8.26 -4.27 -28.52
C LEU A 255 8.72 -5.55 -27.84
N GLU A 256 8.27 -6.70 -28.35
CA GLU A 256 8.63 -8.03 -27.86
C GLU A 256 10.14 -8.29 -27.89
N ASP A 257 10.86 -7.69 -28.84
CA ASP A 257 12.33 -7.79 -28.97
C ASP A 257 13.06 -7.16 -27.79
N HIS A 258 12.41 -6.23 -27.08
CA HIS A 258 12.97 -5.51 -25.94
C HIS A 258 12.57 -6.11 -24.58
N LEU A 259 11.88 -7.26 -24.56
CA LEU A 259 11.46 -7.90 -23.31
C LEU A 259 12.58 -8.75 -22.69
N ILE A 260 12.69 -8.72 -21.36
CA ILE A 260 13.65 -9.55 -20.64
C ILE A 260 12.99 -10.79 -20.04
N ASP A 261 13.69 -11.94 -20.11
CA ASP A 261 13.18 -13.24 -19.66
C ASP A 261 13.14 -13.39 -18.13
N TYR A 262 14.06 -12.72 -17.43
CA TYR A 262 14.25 -12.86 -15.99
C TYR A 262 14.23 -11.50 -15.29
N PRO A 263 13.07 -10.83 -15.26
CA PRO A 263 12.94 -9.49 -14.69
C PRO A 263 13.28 -9.49 -13.21
N GLN A 264 14.13 -8.56 -12.79
CA GLN A 264 14.44 -8.32 -11.38
C GLN A 264 13.44 -7.32 -10.80
N ILE A 265 12.35 -7.85 -10.24
CA ILE A 265 11.29 -7.03 -9.62
C ILE A 265 11.69 -6.64 -8.20
N VAL A 266 11.72 -5.34 -7.93
CA VAL A 266 11.91 -4.80 -6.58
C VAL A 266 10.58 -4.23 -6.10
N LEU A 267 9.96 -4.89 -5.13
CA LEU A 267 8.77 -4.36 -4.47
C LEU A 267 9.14 -3.24 -3.48
N PRO A 268 8.20 -2.31 -3.19
CA PRO A 268 8.40 -1.32 -2.15
C PRO A 268 8.73 -1.97 -0.80
N LYS A 269 9.74 -1.43 -0.11
CA LYS A 269 10.12 -1.91 1.23
C LYS A 269 8.96 -1.72 2.20
N LYS A 270 8.60 -2.77 2.92
CA LYS A 270 7.64 -2.70 4.03
C LYS A 270 8.27 -1.99 5.24
N ARG A 271 7.46 -1.29 6.04
CA ARG A 271 7.86 -0.80 7.36
C ARG A 271 7.55 -1.85 8.42
N ASN A 272 8.17 -1.79 9.60
CA ASN A 272 7.82 -2.69 10.68
C ASN A 272 6.90 -2.01 11.71
N LEU A 273 6.00 -2.80 12.30
CA LEU A 273 5.16 -2.40 13.41
C LEU A 273 5.42 -3.34 14.59
N HIS A 274 5.99 -2.79 15.66
CA HIS A 274 6.31 -3.51 16.89
C HIS A 274 5.30 -3.16 17.98
N LEU A 275 4.65 -4.18 18.54
CA LEU A 275 3.75 -4.06 19.69
C LEU A 275 4.50 -4.46 20.96
N VAL A 276 4.59 -3.55 21.93
CA VAL A 276 5.34 -3.73 23.18
C VAL A 276 4.40 -3.48 24.35
N GLY A 277 4.13 -4.52 25.13
CA GLY A 277 3.19 -4.43 26.23
C GLY A 277 3.08 -5.68 27.09
N ASP A 278 1.98 -5.75 27.83
CA ASP A 278 1.71 -6.76 28.85
C ASP A 278 0.72 -7.86 28.38
N SER A 279 0.10 -8.56 29.34
CA SER A 279 -0.83 -9.66 29.06
C SER A 279 -2.10 -9.23 28.31
N THR A 280 -2.52 -7.97 28.38
CA THR A 280 -3.71 -7.51 27.63
C THR A 280 -3.41 -7.24 26.16
N MET A 281 -2.14 -7.33 25.74
CA MET A 281 -1.69 -7.25 24.35
C MET A 281 -1.10 -8.58 23.84
N ALA A 282 -0.50 -9.38 24.73
CA ALA A 282 0.20 -10.62 24.39
C ALA A 282 -0.72 -11.80 24.02
N ASP A 283 -0.14 -12.77 23.30
CA ASP A 283 -0.65 -14.15 23.33
C ASP A 283 -0.21 -14.80 24.65
N ASN A 284 -1.17 -15.13 25.52
CA ASN A 284 -0.89 -15.74 26.82
C ASN A 284 -0.97 -17.28 26.78
N ALA A 285 -1.06 -17.90 25.59
CA ALA A 285 -1.26 -19.33 25.41
C ALA A 285 -2.44 -19.88 26.23
N ASN A 286 -3.51 -19.09 26.34
CA ASN A 286 -4.70 -19.38 27.12
C ASN A 286 -5.92 -18.77 26.43
N GLU A 287 -6.88 -19.60 26.05
CA GLU A 287 -8.10 -19.16 25.34
C GLU A 287 -8.96 -18.16 26.13
N ASN A 288 -8.84 -18.18 27.46
CA ASN A 288 -9.53 -17.28 28.39
C ASN A 288 -8.69 -16.04 28.74
N ALA A 289 -7.53 -15.86 28.11
CA ALA A 289 -6.66 -14.69 28.28
C ALA A 289 -5.91 -14.42 26.97
N ILE A 290 -6.55 -13.73 26.04
CA ILE A 290 -5.99 -13.32 24.75
C ILE A 290 -5.91 -11.80 24.75
N GLY A 291 -4.72 -11.26 24.49
CA GLY A 291 -4.52 -9.83 24.36
C GLY A 291 -4.96 -9.29 23.00
N TRP A 292 -5.32 -8.00 22.95
CA TRP A 292 -5.81 -7.34 21.74
C TRP A 292 -4.78 -7.32 20.61
N GLY A 293 -3.47 -7.36 20.94
CA GLY A 293 -2.40 -7.40 19.95
C GLY A 293 -2.39 -8.66 19.10
N VAL A 294 -3.01 -9.76 19.56
CA VAL A 294 -3.09 -11.03 18.84
C VAL A 294 -3.96 -10.93 17.58
N PRO A 295 -5.24 -10.50 17.66
CA PRO A 295 -6.05 -10.29 16.47
C PRO A 295 -5.75 -8.98 15.72
N PHE A 296 -4.88 -8.11 16.23
CA PHE A 296 -4.68 -6.77 15.67
C PHE A 296 -4.09 -6.75 14.26
N GLU A 297 -3.27 -7.74 13.89
CA GLU A 297 -2.69 -7.87 12.54
C GLU A 297 -3.76 -7.87 11.43
N LYS A 298 -4.98 -8.35 11.73
CA LYS A 298 -6.12 -8.35 10.79
C LYS A 298 -6.54 -6.94 10.35
N PHE A 299 -6.16 -5.91 11.11
CA PHE A 299 -6.46 -4.51 10.82
C PHE A 299 -5.23 -3.77 10.28
N VAL A 300 -4.14 -4.46 9.96
CA VAL A 300 -2.90 -3.86 9.47
C VAL A 300 -2.74 -4.20 7.99
N ASP A 301 -2.28 -3.23 7.20
CA ASP A 301 -1.88 -3.44 5.82
C ASP A 301 -0.59 -4.25 5.74
N THR A 302 -0.71 -5.57 5.85
CA THR A 302 0.41 -6.51 5.79
C THR A 302 1.09 -6.56 4.42
N THR A 303 0.51 -5.91 3.39
CA THR A 303 1.20 -5.72 2.11
C THR A 303 2.28 -4.64 2.20
N ARG A 304 2.19 -3.74 3.19
CA ARG A 304 3.12 -2.64 3.46
C ARG A 304 3.78 -2.67 4.83
N ILE A 305 3.29 -3.49 5.75
CA ILE A 305 3.79 -3.61 7.12
C ILE A 305 4.23 -5.05 7.41
N ASN A 306 5.38 -5.22 8.07
CA ASN A 306 5.70 -6.43 8.82
C ASN A 306 5.23 -6.23 10.27
N PHE A 307 4.52 -7.22 10.81
CA PHE A 307 3.87 -7.12 12.11
C PHE A 307 4.59 -7.97 13.16
N PHE A 308 4.94 -7.38 14.30
CA PHE A 308 5.63 -8.06 15.39
C PHE A 308 4.97 -7.78 16.73
N ASN A 309 4.32 -8.79 17.33
CA ASN A 309 3.78 -8.68 18.69
C ASN A 309 4.80 -9.19 19.71
N HIS A 310 5.51 -8.25 20.35
CA HIS A 310 6.52 -8.50 21.37
C HIS A 310 5.95 -8.48 22.80
N ALA A 311 4.65 -8.20 22.95
CA ALA A 311 4.02 -8.14 24.26
C ALA A 311 4.15 -9.48 25.00
N ARG A 312 4.32 -9.41 26.32
CA ARG A 312 4.57 -10.60 27.13
C ARG A 312 3.72 -10.62 28.39
N SER A 313 3.07 -11.76 28.62
CA SER A 313 2.23 -11.99 29.79
C SER A 313 2.93 -11.67 31.09
N GLY A 314 2.24 -10.92 31.95
CA GLY A 314 2.68 -10.61 33.29
C GLY A 314 3.87 -9.66 33.40
N ARG A 315 4.28 -8.99 32.31
CA ARG A 315 5.32 -7.95 32.35
C ARG A 315 4.73 -6.58 32.62
N SER A 316 5.49 -5.79 33.35
CA SER A 316 5.34 -4.34 33.54
C SER A 316 6.36 -3.61 32.68
N SER A 317 6.26 -2.28 32.57
CA SER A 317 7.28 -1.48 31.87
C SER A 317 8.69 -1.73 32.43
N ARG A 318 8.80 -1.87 33.76
CA ARG A 318 10.00 -2.28 34.49
C ARG A 318 10.51 -3.65 34.05
N THR A 319 9.70 -4.69 34.24
CA THR A 319 10.16 -6.07 34.04
C THR A 319 10.39 -6.39 32.57
N PHE A 320 9.71 -5.72 31.65
CA PHE A 320 10.00 -5.81 30.23
C PHE A 320 11.43 -5.34 29.89
N ILE A 321 11.95 -4.35 30.62
CA ILE A 321 13.34 -3.89 30.48
C ILE A 321 14.30 -4.82 31.22
N THR A 322 14.04 -5.12 32.49
CA THR A 322 15.00 -5.90 33.32
C THR A 322 15.16 -7.34 32.86
N ASP A 323 14.11 -7.91 32.27
CA ASP A 323 14.14 -9.28 31.76
C ASP A 323 14.73 -9.38 30.34
N GLY A 324 15.22 -8.26 29.78
CA GLY A 324 15.89 -8.22 28.47
C GLY A 324 14.95 -8.12 27.27
N LEU A 325 13.63 -8.19 27.45
CA LEU A 325 12.68 -8.15 26.33
C LEU A 325 12.77 -6.84 25.54
N TRP A 326 12.96 -5.69 26.20
CA TRP A 326 13.19 -4.41 25.51
C TRP A 326 14.51 -4.41 24.72
N LYS A 327 15.55 -5.06 25.25
CA LYS A 327 16.84 -5.17 24.58
C LYS A 327 16.72 -5.96 23.27
N ASP A 328 15.91 -7.02 23.27
CA ASP A 328 15.67 -7.84 22.08
C ASP A 328 14.94 -7.02 21.01
N VAL A 329 13.87 -6.30 21.38
CA VAL A 329 13.17 -5.38 20.46
C VAL A 329 14.13 -4.33 19.88
N LEU A 330 14.97 -3.72 20.72
CA LEU A 330 15.95 -2.72 20.27
C LEU A 330 17.00 -3.24 19.27
N GLN A 331 17.28 -4.55 19.27
CA GLN A 331 18.19 -5.16 18.30
C GLN A 331 17.52 -5.34 16.94
N GLU A 332 16.20 -5.51 16.91
CA GLU A 332 15.41 -5.66 15.68
C GLU A 332 15.06 -4.32 15.03
N LEU A 333 14.83 -3.27 15.83
CA LEU A 333 14.38 -1.97 15.33
C LEU A 333 15.28 -1.38 14.24
N GLN A 334 14.62 -0.93 13.18
CA GLN A 334 15.17 -0.21 12.05
C GLN A 334 14.65 1.24 12.02
N PRO A 335 15.32 2.15 11.30
CA PRO A 335 14.77 3.46 11.00
C PRO A 335 13.39 3.36 10.34
N ASP A 336 12.50 4.29 10.71
CA ASP A 336 11.09 4.40 10.28
C ASP A 336 10.12 3.33 10.80
N ASP A 337 10.57 2.42 11.66
CA ASP A 337 9.68 1.45 12.32
C ASP A 337 8.71 2.14 13.27
N PHE A 338 7.51 1.59 13.43
CA PHE A 338 6.52 2.04 14.42
C PHE A 338 6.62 1.17 15.67
N VAL A 339 6.56 1.78 16.86
CA VAL A 339 6.58 1.05 18.14
C VAL A 339 5.39 1.48 19.00
N LEU A 340 4.40 0.60 19.16
CA LEU A 340 3.26 0.80 20.05
C LEU A 340 3.65 0.35 21.46
N ILE A 341 3.63 1.26 22.42
CA ILE A 341 4.04 1.01 23.81
C ILE A 341 2.82 1.12 24.72
N GLN A 342 2.46 0.04 25.41
CA GLN A 342 1.33 0.01 26.35
C GLN A 342 1.65 -0.80 27.60
N PHE A 343 1.69 -0.14 28.75
CA PHE A 343 1.88 -0.76 30.06
C PHE A 343 0.98 -0.11 31.12
N GLY A 344 1.05 -0.62 32.35
CA GLY A 344 0.27 -0.09 33.48
C GLY A 344 -0.25 -1.18 34.40
N HIS A 345 -0.90 -2.24 33.86
CA HIS A 345 -1.60 -3.24 34.69
C HIS A 345 -0.71 -3.94 35.72
N ASN A 346 0.52 -4.28 35.32
CA ASN A 346 1.49 -4.94 36.20
C ASN A 346 2.38 -3.95 36.97
N ASP A 347 2.41 -2.69 36.52
CA ASP A 347 3.18 -1.61 37.15
C ASP A 347 2.52 -1.16 38.47
N GLU A 348 1.20 -1.33 38.63
CA GLU A 348 0.45 -1.13 39.89
C GLU A 348 0.85 -2.10 41.01
N GLY A 349 1.68 -3.10 40.72
CA GLY A 349 2.12 -4.09 41.71
C GLY A 349 2.98 -3.49 42.81
N THR A 350 3.07 -4.17 43.96
CA THR A 350 4.00 -3.77 45.02
C THR A 350 5.45 -4.08 44.62
N ILE A 351 6.31 -3.06 44.68
CA ILE A 351 7.72 -3.07 44.23
C ILE A 351 8.59 -4.22 44.78
N GLY A 352 8.30 -4.69 46.00
CA GLY A 352 9.06 -5.75 46.69
C GLY A 352 8.35 -7.09 46.83
N LYS A 353 7.17 -7.27 46.22
CA LYS A 353 6.43 -8.55 46.27
C LYS A 353 6.99 -9.52 45.22
N GLU A 354 6.85 -10.82 45.48
CA GLU A 354 7.26 -11.89 44.56
C GLU A 354 6.83 -11.60 43.11
N LYS A 355 7.75 -11.85 42.16
CA LYS A 355 7.71 -11.48 40.73
C LYS A 355 8.13 -10.04 40.38
N TYR A 356 8.36 -9.15 41.37
CA TYR A 356 9.02 -7.83 41.23
C TYR A 356 8.48 -6.93 40.11
N LYS A 357 7.17 -6.99 39.86
CA LYS A 357 6.55 -6.29 38.72
C LYS A 357 6.35 -4.80 38.95
N GLY A 358 6.12 -4.40 40.20
CA GLY A 358 5.76 -3.03 40.54
C GLY A 358 6.81 -1.99 40.15
N SER A 359 6.36 -0.83 39.71
CA SER A 359 7.19 0.35 39.44
C SER A 359 6.92 1.41 40.50
N LEU A 360 7.80 2.42 40.66
CA LEU A 360 7.42 3.60 41.44
C LEU A 360 6.32 4.37 40.68
N GLU A 361 5.40 4.95 41.43
CA GLU A 361 4.28 5.72 40.87
C GLU A 361 4.74 7.06 40.27
N GLY A 362 3.97 7.57 39.32
CA GLY A 362 4.16 8.91 38.75
C GLY A 362 5.08 9.01 37.54
N VAL A 363 5.24 10.26 37.10
CA VAL A 363 5.99 10.64 35.90
C VAL A 363 7.39 11.18 36.20
N GLY A 364 7.83 11.16 37.46
CA GLY A 364 9.11 11.73 37.88
C GLY A 364 10.32 10.85 37.54
N TYR A 365 11.43 11.07 38.24
CA TYR A 365 12.72 10.36 38.05
C TYR A 365 13.20 9.69 39.35
N GLU A 366 12.32 9.57 40.34
CA GLU A 366 12.60 8.97 41.63
C GLU A 366 13.05 7.52 41.47
N THR A 367 13.91 7.08 42.39
CA THR A 367 14.44 5.73 42.42
C THR A 367 14.36 5.12 43.80
N LYS A 368 14.28 3.78 43.86
CA LYS A 368 14.34 3.01 45.10
C LYS A 368 15.09 1.71 44.86
N ASP A 369 16.09 1.44 45.68
CA ASP A 369 16.78 0.16 45.65
C ASP A 369 15.95 -0.93 46.33
N VAL A 370 15.89 -2.11 45.70
CA VAL A 370 15.18 -3.29 46.17
C VAL A 370 16.11 -4.47 46.12
N ILE A 371 16.23 -5.19 47.22
CA ILE A 371 16.94 -6.47 47.27
C ILE A 371 15.95 -7.55 46.84
N ARG A 372 16.26 -8.23 45.74
CA ARG A 372 15.49 -9.35 45.23
C ARG A 372 15.82 -10.64 46.00
N ASN A 373 14.98 -11.66 45.85
CA ASN A 373 15.15 -12.96 46.49
C ASN A 373 16.44 -13.68 46.06
N ASP A 374 16.97 -13.33 44.89
CA ASP A 374 18.26 -13.80 44.36
C ASP A 374 19.46 -13.01 44.92
N SER A 375 19.25 -12.16 45.94
CA SER A 375 20.24 -11.26 46.54
C SER A 375 20.80 -10.18 45.60
N ILE A 376 20.22 -10.01 44.42
CA ILE A 376 20.56 -8.93 43.50
C ILE A 376 19.88 -7.65 44.00
N THR A 377 20.67 -6.58 44.15
CA THR A 377 20.11 -5.24 44.37
C THR A 377 19.73 -4.63 43.03
N GLU A 378 18.47 -4.22 42.90
CA GLU A 378 17.92 -3.59 41.71
C GLU A 378 17.47 -2.17 42.04
N THR A 379 17.91 -1.19 41.25
CA THR A 379 17.39 0.18 41.31
C THR A 379 16.10 0.27 40.51
N VAL A 380 14.99 0.49 41.21
CA VAL A 380 13.65 0.61 40.66
C VAL A 380 13.36 2.07 40.36
N HIS A 381 12.83 2.35 39.18
CA HIS A 381 12.46 3.69 38.74
C HIS A 381 10.94 3.89 38.72
N THR A 382 10.50 5.12 38.44
CA THR A 382 9.09 5.44 38.16
C THR A 382 8.59 4.82 36.86
N TYR A 383 7.28 4.64 36.77
CA TYR A 383 6.59 4.31 35.52
C TYR A 383 6.99 5.26 34.39
N GLY A 384 7.02 6.57 34.68
CA GLY A 384 7.44 7.57 33.70
C GLY A 384 8.86 7.42 33.21
N TRP A 385 9.79 7.03 34.07
CA TRP A 385 11.17 6.79 33.66
C TRP A 385 11.27 5.63 32.65
N TYR A 386 10.58 4.52 32.89
CA TYR A 386 10.64 3.35 32.00
C TYR A 386 10.05 3.65 30.61
N LEU A 387 8.91 4.35 30.54
CA LEU A 387 8.35 4.75 29.24
C LEU A 387 9.26 5.74 28.48
N ARG A 388 9.81 6.76 29.16
CA ARG A 388 10.79 7.67 28.53
C ARG A 388 12.02 6.96 28.04
N LYS A 389 12.51 5.97 28.79
CA LYS A 389 13.63 5.14 28.34
C LYS A 389 13.30 4.43 27.03
N MET A 390 12.13 3.78 26.92
CA MET A 390 11.71 3.11 25.68
C MET A 390 11.56 4.11 24.52
N VAL A 391 10.95 5.27 24.76
CA VAL A 391 10.83 6.34 23.75
C VAL A 391 12.19 6.83 23.27
N SER A 392 13.09 7.17 24.20
CA SER A 392 14.46 7.62 23.88
C SER A 392 15.22 6.56 23.10
N ASP A 393 15.17 5.30 23.53
CA ASP A 393 15.91 4.22 22.88
C ASP A 393 15.37 3.93 21.47
N ALA A 394 14.04 3.94 21.27
CA ALA A 394 13.41 3.82 19.96
C ALA A 394 13.82 4.97 19.02
N ARG A 395 13.80 6.21 19.50
CA ARG A 395 14.25 7.39 18.74
C ARG A 395 15.72 7.30 18.32
N LYS A 396 16.59 6.81 19.20
CA LYS A 396 18.01 6.59 18.87
C LYS A 396 18.20 5.56 17.75
N LYS A 397 17.23 4.68 17.52
CA LYS A 397 17.19 3.75 16.38
C LYS A 397 16.52 4.33 15.13
N GLY A 398 16.02 5.57 15.20
CA GLY A 398 15.25 6.20 14.13
C GLY A 398 13.82 5.69 14.02
N ALA A 399 13.31 4.97 15.04
CA ALA A 399 11.93 4.48 15.08
C ALA A 399 10.98 5.55 15.65
N ASN A 400 9.69 5.35 15.40
CA ASN A 400 8.56 6.22 15.75
C ASN A 400 7.75 5.60 16.89
N PRO A 401 8.08 5.91 18.16
CA PRO A 401 7.32 5.41 19.31
C PRO A 401 5.96 6.13 19.43
N ILE A 402 4.94 5.36 19.78
CA ILE A 402 3.57 5.80 20.04
C ILE A 402 3.16 5.20 21.39
N ILE A 403 2.72 6.05 22.32
CA ILE A 403 2.27 5.60 23.65
C ILE A 403 0.77 5.36 23.62
N LEU A 404 0.34 4.23 24.15
CA LEU A 404 -1.05 3.89 24.37
C LEU A 404 -1.30 3.80 25.87
N SER A 405 -2.46 4.28 26.32
CA SER A 405 -2.92 3.95 27.67
C SER A 405 -3.15 2.44 27.80
N LEU A 406 -3.10 1.90 29.03
CA LEU A 406 -3.59 0.55 29.30
C LEU A 406 -5.06 0.37 28.86
N THR A 407 -5.45 -0.86 28.58
CA THR A 407 -6.86 -1.23 28.35
C THR A 407 -7.67 -1.09 29.65
N PRO A 408 -8.98 -0.76 29.59
CA PRO A 408 -9.79 -0.71 30.80
C PRO A 408 -10.03 -2.13 31.32
N ARG A 409 -10.31 -2.25 32.62
CA ARG A 409 -10.80 -3.48 33.23
C ARG A 409 -12.31 -3.57 33.09
N ASN A 410 -12.88 -4.76 33.24
CA ASN A 410 -14.32 -4.96 33.37
C ASN A 410 -14.82 -4.56 34.78
N GLU A 411 -14.56 -3.31 35.14
CA GLU A 411 -14.95 -2.67 36.39
C GLU A 411 -15.87 -1.50 36.04
N TRP A 412 -16.99 -1.36 36.74
CA TRP A 412 -18.03 -0.39 36.39
C TRP A 412 -18.48 0.38 37.63
N SER A 413 -18.67 1.69 37.47
CA SER A 413 -19.24 2.57 38.48
C SER A 413 -20.35 3.41 37.85
N GLN A 414 -21.53 3.43 38.49
CA GLN A 414 -22.70 4.19 38.04
C GLN A 414 -23.08 3.99 36.55
N GLY A 415 -22.82 2.80 36.00
CA GLY A 415 -23.16 2.46 34.61
C GLY A 415 -22.08 2.80 33.58
N SER A 416 -20.94 3.36 34.01
CA SER A 416 -19.77 3.63 33.16
C SER A 416 -18.60 2.73 33.51
N VAL A 417 -17.73 2.47 32.54
CA VAL A 417 -16.50 1.68 32.74
C VAL A 417 -15.48 2.53 33.51
N ASP A 418 -14.93 1.96 34.58
CA ASP A 418 -13.83 2.60 35.31
C ASP A 418 -12.55 2.53 34.48
N GLN A 419 -11.99 3.70 34.20
CA GLN A 419 -10.82 3.89 33.36
C GLN A 419 -9.58 4.31 34.14
N ARG A 420 -9.69 4.52 35.47
CA ARG A 420 -8.59 4.93 36.36
C ARG A 420 -7.79 6.12 35.82
N HIS A 421 -8.51 7.12 35.32
CA HIS A 421 -7.94 8.27 34.62
C HIS A 421 -6.86 8.97 35.43
N ASP A 422 -6.99 9.04 36.75
CA ASP A 422 -6.09 9.83 37.60
C ASP A 422 -4.68 9.21 37.83
N THR A 423 -4.37 8.05 37.22
CA THR A 423 -3.07 7.37 37.39
C THR A 423 -2.42 6.99 36.05
N TYR A 424 -2.22 5.71 35.75
CA TYR A 424 -1.40 5.22 34.65
C TYR A 424 -1.85 5.68 33.26
N VAL A 425 -3.15 5.94 33.07
CA VAL A 425 -3.69 6.55 31.84
C VAL A 425 -3.19 7.99 31.70
N GLN A 426 -3.41 8.82 32.73
CA GLN A 426 -2.93 10.21 32.76
C GLN A 426 -1.41 10.29 32.70
N TRP A 427 -0.68 9.46 33.43
CA TRP A 427 0.78 9.45 33.38
C TRP A 427 1.30 9.09 31.99
N ALA A 428 0.72 8.07 31.34
CA ALA A 428 1.09 7.72 29.96
C ALA A 428 0.88 8.89 29.00
N LYS A 429 -0.23 9.63 29.15
CA LYS A 429 -0.52 10.84 28.39
C LYS A 429 0.49 11.95 28.65
N GLU A 430 0.76 12.28 29.91
CA GLU A 430 1.74 13.31 30.31
C GLU A 430 3.13 12.99 29.79
N ILE A 431 3.53 11.71 29.81
CA ILE A 431 4.82 11.28 29.26
C ILE A 431 4.83 11.49 27.75
N ALA A 432 3.76 11.08 27.04
CA ALA A 432 3.66 11.25 25.61
C ALA A 432 3.74 12.72 25.19
N GLU A 433 3.03 13.60 25.89
CA GLU A 433 3.09 15.05 25.70
C GLU A 433 4.50 15.61 25.99
N SER A 434 5.09 15.24 27.13
CA SER A 434 6.44 15.72 27.53
C SER A 434 7.53 15.27 26.56
N GLU A 435 7.37 14.07 26.00
CA GLU A 435 8.29 13.53 25.00
C GLU A 435 7.93 13.97 23.58
N SER A 436 6.80 14.64 23.35
CA SER A 436 6.29 14.96 22.01
C SER A 436 6.18 13.72 21.11
N VAL A 437 5.56 12.66 21.63
CA VAL A 437 5.18 11.45 20.86
C VAL A 437 3.66 11.32 20.83
N PRO A 438 3.08 10.70 19.79
CA PRO A 438 1.64 10.50 19.73
C PRO A 438 1.13 9.67 20.92
N PHE A 439 0.00 10.11 21.48
CA PHE A 439 -0.75 9.38 22.50
C PHE A 439 -2.07 8.85 21.94
N ILE A 440 -2.38 7.60 22.25
CA ILE A 440 -3.70 7.00 21.99
C ILE A 440 -4.33 6.60 23.31
N ASP A 441 -5.45 7.24 23.65
CA ASP A 441 -6.28 6.84 24.78
C ASP A 441 -7.09 5.59 24.44
N LEU A 442 -6.41 4.45 24.48
CA LEU A 442 -7.00 3.15 24.21
C LEU A 442 -8.04 2.77 25.28
N SER A 443 -7.87 3.27 26.51
CA SER A 443 -8.80 3.07 27.62
C SER A 443 -10.16 3.65 27.27
N ALA A 444 -10.20 4.93 26.91
CA ALA A 444 -11.42 5.61 26.49
C ALA A 444 -12.03 5.02 25.21
N ALA A 445 -11.19 4.65 24.24
CA ALA A 445 -11.65 4.06 22.98
C ALA A 445 -12.38 2.72 23.21
N ILE A 446 -11.88 1.88 24.12
CA ILE A 446 -12.51 0.61 24.48
C ILE A 446 -13.72 0.83 25.39
N ALA A 447 -13.58 1.65 26.44
CA ALA A 447 -14.64 1.94 27.40
C ALA A 447 -15.93 2.43 26.71
N LYS A 448 -15.81 3.39 25.78
CA LYS A 448 -16.93 3.88 24.98
C LYS A 448 -17.67 2.76 24.25
N ARG A 449 -16.95 1.74 23.76
CA ARG A 449 -17.56 0.61 23.05
C ARG A 449 -18.17 -0.43 23.99
N TYR A 450 -17.55 -0.66 25.15
CA TYR A 450 -18.11 -1.48 26.22
C TYR A 450 -19.44 -0.90 26.72
N GLU A 451 -19.49 0.40 26.99
CA GLU A 451 -20.70 1.11 27.42
C GLU A 451 -21.85 0.98 26.41
N LEU A 452 -21.55 1.00 25.11
CA LEU A 452 -22.55 0.81 24.05
C LEU A 452 -23.20 -0.58 24.03
N ILE A 453 -22.45 -1.63 24.39
CA ILE A 453 -22.97 -3.01 24.39
C ILE A 453 -23.52 -3.42 25.76
N GLY A 454 -23.19 -2.66 26.81
CA GLY A 454 -23.64 -2.87 28.18
C GLY A 454 -22.85 -3.94 28.92
N LYS A 455 -22.82 -3.81 30.25
CA LYS A 455 -22.03 -4.65 31.16
C LYS A 455 -22.24 -6.15 30.97
N GLU A 456 -23.48 -6.61 30.84
CA GLU A 456 -23.79 -8.05 30.71
C GLU A 456 -23.11 -8.70 29.50
N LYS A 457 -23.02 -7.99 28.38
CA LYS A 457 -22.32 -8.48 27.19
C LYS A 457 -20.81 -8.42 27.36
N VAL A 458 -20.32 -7.38 28.03
CA VAL A 458 -18.89 -7.23 28.34
C VAL A 458 -18.42 -8.33 29.30
N ASP A 459 -19.24 -8.73 30.28
CA ASP A 459 -18.90 -9.82 31.21
C ASP A 459 -18.53 -11.11 30.47
N LEU A 460 -19.16 -11.39 29.32
CA LEU A 460 -18.84 -12.56 28.48
C LEU A 460 -17.44 -12.51 27.86
N PHE A 461 -16.85 -11.32 27.72
CA PHE A 461 -15.48 -11.16 27.24
C PHE A 461 -14.44 -11.53 28.30
N PHE A 462 -14.81 -11.55 29.59
CA PHE A 462 -13.89 -11.68 30.72
C PHE A 462 -14.19 -12.95 31.55
N PRO A 463 -13.98 -14.15 30.99
CA PRO A 463 -14.42 -15.41 31.62
C PRO A 463 -13.68 -15.80 32.89
N LYS A 464 -12.52 -15.17 33.18
CA LYS A 464 -11.64 -15.56 34.29
C LYS A 464 -11.49 -14.47 35.34
N ASP A 465 -11.23 -13.24 34.93
CA ASP A 465 -11.00 -12.09 35.78
C ASP A 465 -11.35 -10.80 35.04
N HIS A 466 -11.33 -9.66 35.73
CA HIS A 466 -11.71 -8.37 35.13
C HIS A 466 -10.66 -7.74 34.20
N THR A 467 -9.53 -8.42 33.91
CA THR A 467 -8.42 -7.85 33.12
C THR A 467 -8.20 -8.56 31.79
N HIS A 468 -8.33 -9.89 31.77
CA HIS A 468 -7.99 -10.70 30.62
C HIS A 468 -9.23 -11.08 29.81
N THR A 469 -9.23 -10.70 28.54
CA THR A 469 -10.30 -11.04 27.60
C THR A 469 -10.14 -12.44 27.00
N ASN A 470 -11.22 -13.06 26.56
CA ASN A 470 -11.19 -14.18 25.61
C ASN A 470 -10.95 -13.67 24.17
N SER A 471 -11.00 -14.57 23.18
CA SER A 471 -10.79 -14.24 21.76
C SER A 471 -11.75 -13.16 21.23
N GLU A 472 -13.03 -13.20 21.62
CA GLU A 472 -14.02 -12.21 21.18
C GLU A 472 -13.75 -10.83 21.76
N GLY A 473 -13.45 -10.76 23.07
CA GLY A 473 -13.07 -9.52 23.73
C GLY A 473 -11.75 -8.94 23.19
N ALA A 474 -10.76 -9.80 22.91
CA ALA A 474 -9.50 -9.40 22.31
C ALA A 474 -9.71 -8.77 20.93
N LEU A 475 -10.54 -9.41 20.09
CA LEU A 475 -10.90 -8.88 18.77
C LEU A 475 -11.68 -7.57 18.89
N PHE A 476 -12.59 -7.48 19.85
CA PHE A 476 -13.36 -6.26 20.11
C PHE A 476 -12.44 -5.08 20.49
N ASN A 477 -11.46 -5.33 21.37
CA ASN A 477 -10.47 -4.33 21.79
C ASN A 477 -9.52 -3.97 20.64
N ALA A 478 -9.09 -4.93 19.82
CA ALA A 478 -8.27 -4.69 18.64
C ALA A 478 -8.98 -3.79 17.61
N LYS A 479 -10.30 -3.96 17.42
CA LYS A 479 -11.11 -3.07 16.58
C LYS A 479 -11.17 -1.64 17.15
N ALA A 480 -11.15 -1.49 18.48
CA ALA A 480 -11.09 -0.18 19.11
C ALA A 480 -9.72 0.49 18.87
N ALA A 481 -8.64 -0.27 19.08
CA ALA A 481 -7.27 0.18 18.80
C ALA A 481 -7.09 0.59 17.34
N ALA A 482 -7.57 -0.22 16.40
CA ALA A 482 -7.50 0.06 14.96
C ALA A 482 -8.23 1.36 14.60
N ALA A 483 -9.45 1.56 15.11
CA ALA A 483 -10.19 2.78 14.90
C ALA A 483 -9.47 4.01 15.46
N ALA A 484 -8.92 3.91 16.66
CA ALA A 484 -8.22 5.01 17.31
C ALA A 484 -6.95 5.40 16.55
N LEU A 485 -6.15 4.41 16.11
CA LEU A 485 -4.95 4.63 15.31
C LEU A 485 -5.26 5.17 13.91
N ARG A 486 -6.29 4.64 13.23
CA ARG A 486 -6.71 5.12 11.90
C ARG A 486 -7.17 6.58 11.93
N ASN A 487 -7.83 7.01 13.00
CA ASN A 487 -8.33 8.38 13.13
C ASN A 487 -7.27 9.38 13.60
N ASN A 488 -6.09 8.92 14.04
CA ASN A 488 -5.01 9.77 14.51
C ASN A 488 -3.88 9.87 13.46
N LYS A 489 -3.88 10.98 12.71
CA LYS A 489 -2.87 11.25 11.66
C LYS A 489 -1.47 11.50 12.21
N GLU A 490 -1.34 11.99 13.44
CA GLU A 490 -0.05 12.31 14.07
C GLU A 490 0.81 11.06 14.28
N THR A 491 0.17 9.88 14.36
CA THR A 491 0.88 8.60 14.46
C THR A 491 1.70 8.25 13.22
N GLY A 492 1.34 8.78 12.04
CA GLY A 492 1.86 8.29 10.75
C GLY A 492 1.45 6.85 10.40
N LEU A 493 0.82 6.10 11.32
CA LEU A 493 0.39 4.72 11.13
C LEU A 493 -0.99 4.64 10.48
N HIS A 494 -1.78 5.71 10.52
CA HIS A 494 -3.16 5.76 10.02
C HIS A 494 -3.35 5.23 8.59
N ASP A 495 -2.40 5.48 7.69
CA ASP A 495 -2.44 5.02 6.30
C ASP A 495 -2.28 3.51 6.16
N TYR A 496 -1.81 2.82 7.20
CA TYR A 496 -1.51 1.38 7.22
C TYR A 496 -2.54 0.59 8.04
N ILE A 497 -3.59 1.24 8.56
CA ILE A 497 -4.62 0.58 9.35
C ILE A 497 -5.95 0.49 8.58
N PHE A 498 -6.53 -0.69 8.57
CA PHE A 498 -7.83 -1.02 8.01
C PHE A 498 -8.88 -1.06 9.13
N PHE A 499 -9.68 0.00 9.29
CA PHE A 499 -10.88 -0.06 10.14
C PHE A 499 -11.90 1.03 9.85
#